data_AF-A0A447GGA2-F1
#
_entry.id   AF-A0A447GGA2-F1
#
_cell.length_a   1.000
_cell.length_b   1.000
_cell.length_c   1.000
_cell.angle_alpha   90.00
_cell.angle_beta   90.00
_cell.angle_gamma   90.00
#
_symmetry.space_group_name_H-M   'P 1'
#
loop_
_entity.id
_entity.type
_entity.pdbx_description
1 polymer ?
#
loop_
_entity_poly.entity_id
_entity_poly.type
_entity_poly.pdbx_seq_one_letter_code
_entity_poly.pdbx_strand_id
1 'polypeptide(L)'
;MKPKLLLLMVALALALSACGGTSPPRLWGAFTERGLSNVAMQPGINVRVFNDVNLDAHGYIKYDKSTGYLTLQPGSYRIDGWSLTTFGLKLTTQQQMATYSAPGYAFFWNVDEKKMEILASLQDPFYAQHSIIDGVLTVPKTTNYFFGHQNGDKVDG
;
A
#
# COMPACT_ATOMS: atom_id res chain seq x y z
N MET A 1 28.58 -4.10 -54.76
CA MET A 1 27.59 -4.76 -53.89
C MET A 1 26.23 -4.73 -54.55
N LYS A 2 25.48 -5.85 -54.58
CA LYS A 2 24.18 -5.92 -55.26
C LYS A 2 23.13 -5.10 -54.49
N PRO A 3 22.32 -4.24 -55.15
CA PRO A 3 21.37 -3.33 -54.48
C PRO A 3 20.33 -4.06 -53.60
N LYS A 4 20.02 -5.33 -53.94
CA LYS A 4 19.14 -6.20 -53.15
C LYS A 4 19.70 -6.54 -51.75
N LEU A 5 21.02 -6.61 -51.61
CA LEU A 5 21.67 -6.92 -50.32
C LEU A 5 21.63 -5.70 -49.38
N LEU A 6 21.74 -4.49 -49.95
CA LEU A 6 21.68 -3.24 -49.20
C LEU A 6 20.27 -3.00 -48.65
N LEU A 7 19.23 -3.25 -49.46
CA LEU A 7 17.83 -3.16 -49.02
C LEU A 7 17.52 -4.14 -47.88
N LEU A 8 18.05 -5.37 -47.95
CA LEU A 8 17.84 -6.38 -46.92
C LEU A 8 18.48 -5.96 -45.59
N MET A 9 19.68 -5.38 -45.64
CA MET A 9 20.38 -4.91 -44.44
C MET A 9 19.69 -3.70 -43.80
N VAL A 10 19.15 -2.79 -44.61
CA VAL A 10 18.38 -1.63 -44.10
C VAL A 10 17.06 -2.09 -43.46
N ALA A 11 16.35 -3.02 -44.08
CA ALA A 11 15.12 -3.57 -43.50
C ALA A 11 15.38 -4.33 -42.19
N LEU A 12 16.49 -5.07 -42.11
CA LEU A 12 16.88 -5.79 -40.89
C LEU A 12 17.31 -4.83 -39.77
N ALA A 13 18.03 -3.76 -40.09
CA ALA A 13 18.40 -2.73 -39.12
C ALA A 13 17.17 -1.98 -38.56
N LEU A 14 16.18 -1.69 -39.41
CA LEU A 14 14.92 -1.06 -38.99
C LEU A 14 14.08 -1.99 -38.12
N ALA A 15 14.03 -3.28 -38.43
CA ALA A 15 13.32 -4.28 -37.62
C ALA A 15 13.96 -4.46 -36.24
N LEU A 16 15.29 -4.49 -36.16
CA LEU A 16 16.03 -4.59 -34.90
C LEU A 16 15.88 -3.34 -34.03
N SER A 17 15.73 -2.15 -34.65
CA SER A 17 15.48 -0.89 -33.94
C SER A 17 14.06 -0.81 -33.36
N ALA A 18 13.08 -1.44 -34.00
CA ALA A 18 11.69 -1.48 -33.54
C ALA A 18 11.43 -2.49 -32.41
N CYS A 19 12.33 -3.47 -32.22
CA CYS A 19 12.26 -4.44 -31.13
C CYS A 19 13.01 -4.02 -29.85
N GLY A 20 13.59 -2.81 -29.81
CA GLY A 20 14.16 -2.21 -28.61
C GLY A 20 13.07 -1.75 -27.63
N GLY A 21 12.24 -2.67 -27.16
CA GLY A 21 11.24 -2.40 -26.14
C GLY A 21 11.95 -2.04 -24.83
N THR A 22 12.06 -0.75 -24.52
CA THR A 22 12.35 -0.31 -23.16
C THR A 22 11.22 -0.82 -22.29
N SER A 23 11.48 -1.88 -21.51
CA SER A 23 10.54 -2.30 -20.47
C SER A 23 10.27 -1.09 -19.58
N PRO A 24 9.00 -0.77 -19.28
CA PRO A 24 8.70 0.31 -18.36
C PRO A 24 9.44 0.07 -17.05
N PRO A 25 9.95 1.13 -16.40
CA PRO A 25 10.76 0.98 -15.20
C PRO A 25 10.00 0.18 -14.14
N ARG A 26 10.70 -0.71 -13.45
CA ARG A 26 10.12 -1.45 -12.31
C ARG A 26 9.91 -0.46 -11.17
N LEU A 27 8.68 0.01 -11.02
CA LEU A 27 8.24 0.87 -9.93
C LEU A 27 7.86 0.02 -8.72
N TRP A 28 8.36 0.36 -7.53
CA TRP A 28 8.04 -0.36 -6.30
C TRP A 28 8.40 0.45 -5.05
N GLY A 29 7.72 0.11 -3.95
CA GLY A 29 8.06 0.56 -2.62
C GLY A 29 7.83 -0.55 -1.61
N ALA A 30 8.72 -0.68 -0.64
CA ALA A 30 8.59 -1.57 0.49
C ALA A 30 8.59 -0.74 1.78
N PHE A 31 7.60 -1.00 2.62
CA PHE A 31 7.36 -0.26 3.86
C PHE A 31 7.29 -1.26 4.99
N THR A 32 8.06 -1.03 6.05
CA THR A 32 8.11 -1.94 7.20
C THR A 32 8.07 -1.13 8.49
N GLU A 33 7.20 -1.56 9.39
CA GLU A 33 7.12 -1.04 10.74
C GLU A 33 7.50 -2.16 11.69
N ARG A 34 8.56 -1.94 12.45
CA ARG A 34 8.90 -2.79 13.59
C ARG A 34 8.55 -2.05 14.87
N GLY A 35 7.60 -2.57 15.64
CA GLY A 35 7.28 -2.04 16.96
C GLY A 35 8.47 -2.22 17.90
N LEU A 36 9.05 -1.11 18.36
CA LEU A 36 10.11 -1.10 19.37
C LEU A 36 9.55 -1.03 20.80
N SER A 37 8.27 -0.71 20.93
CA SER A 37 7.54 -0.57 22.18
C SER A 37 6.05 -0.79 21.95
N ASN A 38 5.33 -1.24 22.98
CA ASN A 38 3.87 -1.38 22.91
C ASN A 38 3.21 0.00 22.97
N VAL A 39 2.51 0.38 21.88
CA VAL A 39 1.73 1.61 21.81
C VAL A 39 0.25 1.24 21.78
N ALA A 40 -0.53 1.80 22.70
CA ALA A 40 -1.97 1.59 22.72
C ALA A 40 -2.63 2.36 21.57
N MET A 41 -3.41 1.65 20.75
CA MET A 41 -4.25 2.28 19.74
C MET A 41 -5.31 3.17 20.38
N GLN A 42 -5.42 4.39 19.86
CA GLN A 42 -6.46 5.33 20.27
C GLN A 42 -7.79 4.96 19.59
N PRO A 43 -8.95 5.32 20.17
CA PRO A 43 -10.23 5.20 19.48
C PRO A 43 -10.21 5.91 18.11
N GLY A 44 -10.80 5.30 17.08
CA GLY A 44 -10.85 5.84 15.71
C GLY A 44 -9.69 5.41 14.82
N ILE A 45 -9.37 6.25 13.82
CA ILE A 45 -8.31 5.99 12.83
C ILE A 45 -6.92 6.28 13.42
N ASN A 46 -6.04 5.30 13.34
CA ASN A 46 -4.64 5.37 13.77
C ASN A 46 -3.74 5.22 12.54
N VAL A 47 -3.09 6.31 12.13
CA VAL A 47 -2.14 6.30 11.01
C VAL A 47 -0.89 5.50 11.38
N ARG A 48 -0.42 4.67 10.45
CA ARG A 48 0.80 3.87 10.61
C ARG A 48 2.01 4.59 10.04
N VAL A 49 3.08 4.65 10.83
CA VAL A 49 4.34 5.28 10.46
C VAL A 49 5.41 4.20 10.37
N PHE A 50 5.87 3.93 9.15
CA PHE A 50 6.88 2.93 8.82
C PHE A 50 8.28 3.50 9.09
N ASN A 51 9.06 2.80 9.91
CA ASN A 51 10.41 3.21 10.27
C ASN A 51 11.45 2.80 9.22
N ASP A 52 11.20 1.70 8.51
CA ASP A 52 12.02 1.24 7.39
C ASP A 52 11.24 1.36 6.07
N VAL A 53 11.83 2.05 5.10
CA VAL A 53 11.19 2.42 3.84
C VAL A 53 12.22 2.37 2.73
N ASN A 54 11.94 1.58 1.71
CA ASN A 54 12.77 1.42 0.53
C ASN A 54 11.92 1.69 -0.72
N LEU A 55 12.33 2.65 -1.55
CA LEU A 55 11.57 3.12 -2.70
C LEU A 55 12.45 3.08 -3.94
N ASP A 56 11.83 2.88 -5.10
CA ASP A 56 12.49 3.12 -6.37
C ASP A 56 12.87 4.61 -6.56
N ALA A 57 13.83 4.88 -7.45
CA ALA A 57 14.38 6.22 -7.66
C ALA A 57 13.53 7.12 -8.59
N HIS A 58 12.39 6.66 -9.10
CA HIS A 58 11.62 7.36 -10.13
C HIS A 58 10.63 8.38 -9.54
N GLY A 59 10.40 8.35 -8.22
CA GLY A 59 9.63 9.38 -7.50
C GLY A 59 8.12 9.34 -7.70
N TYR A 60 7.58 8.25 -8.26
CA TYR A 60 6.13 8.00 -8.39
C TYR A 60 5.45 7.73 -7.04
N ILE A 61 6.22 7.17 -6.11
CA ILE A 61 5.82 6.91 -4.73
C ILE A 61 6.70 7.80 -3.86
N LYS A 62 6.07 8.67 -3.07
CA LYS A 62 6.75 9.47 -2.04
C LYS A 62 6.19 9.09 -0.68
N TYR A 63 7.03 9.15 0.34
CA TYR A 63 6.64 8.83 1.71
C TYR A 63 7.20 9.84 2.69
N ASP A 64 6.33 10.36 3.55
CA ASP A 64 6.68 11.24 4.64
C ASP A 64 6.74 10.44 5.95
N LYS A 65 7.97 10.19 6.42
CA LYS A 65 8.24 9.46 7.67
C LYS A 65 7.77 10.20 8.93
N SER A 66 7.50 11.50 8.85
CA SER A 66 7.04 12.29 10.00
C SER A 66 5.54 12.14 10.25
N THR A 67 4.76 11.88 9.19
CA THR A 67 3.29 11.82 9.25
C THR A 67 2.73 10.44 8.93
N GLY A 68 3.49 9.59 8.23
CA GLY A 68 3.01 8.30 7.73
C GLY A 68 2.28 8.37 6.40
N TYR A 69 2.25 9.55 5.77
CA TYR A 69 1.52 9.78 4.53
C TYR A 69 2.37 9.36 3.33
N LEU A 70 1.70 8.81 2.34
CA LEU A 70 2.27 8.50 1.05
C LEU A 70 1.59 9.31 -0.05
N THR A 71 2.35 9.73 -1.04
CA THR A 71 1.80 10.40 -2.23
C THR A 71 2.04 9.49 -3.42
N LEU A 72 0.96 9.10 -4.09
CA LEU A 72 1.01 8.34 -5.34
C LEU A 72 0.75 9.26 -6.52
N GLN A 73 1.57 9.15 -7.55
CA GLN A 73 1.29 9.76 -8.85
C GLN A 73 0.21 8.98 -9.62
N PRO A 74 -0.39 9.54 -10.67
CA PRO A 74 -1.38 8.83 -11.47
C PRO A 74 -0.85 7.50 -12.01
N GLY A 75 -1.63 6.43 -11.91
CA GLY A 75 -1.23 5.09 -12.32
C GLY A 75 -2.03 3.97 -11.68
N SER A 76 -1.69 2.72 -12.01
CA SER A 76 -2.25 1.53 -11.38
C SER A 76 -1.20 0.86 -10.49
N TYR A 77 -1.56 0.60 -9.24
CA TYR A 77 -0.68 0.08 -8.21
C TYR A 77 -1.24 -1.24 -7.67
N ARG A 78 -0.39 -2.25 -7.55
CA ARG A 78 -0.69 -3.43 -6.72
C ARG A 78 -0.23 -3.11 -5.31
N ILE A 79 -1.14 -3.20 -4.35
CA ILE A 79 -0.86 -2.96 -2.94
C ILE A 79 -1.07 -4.30 -2.23
N ASP A 80 0.00 -4.80 -1.65
CA ASP A 80 0.02 -6.06 -0.90
C ASP A 80 0.80 -5.81 0.39
N GLY A 81 0.39 -6.46 1.48
CA GLY A 81 1.06 -6.40 2.76
C GLY A 81 0.31 -7.16 3.82
N TRP A 82 1.03 -7.48 4.89
CA TRP A 82 0.43 -8.06 6.07
C TRP A 82 0.73 -7.22 7.31
N SER A 83 -0.22 -7.19 8.23
CA SER A 83 -0.08 -6.53 9.53
C SER A 83 -0.36 -7.52 10.65
N LEU A 84 0.41 -7.40 11.73
CA LEU A 84 0.23 -8.12 12.98
C LEU A 84 0.15 -7.10 14.10
N THR A 85 -1.02 -6.97 14.72
CA THR A 85 -1.21 -6.09 15.88
C THR A 85 -1.98 -6.80 16.97
N THR A 86 -1.47 -6.74 18.20
CA THR A 86 -2.23 -7.12 19.39
C THR A 86 -3.01 -5.91 19.90
N PHE A 87 -4.34 -5.96 19.87
CA PHE A 87 -5.19 -4.87 20.33
C PHE A 87 -5.17 -4.74 21.86
N GLY A 88 -5.36 -3.50 22.34
CA GLY A 88 -4.98 -3.07 23.69
C GLY A 88 -5.64 -3.81 24.85
N LEU A 89 -4.89 -3.88 25.95
CA LEU A 89 -5.22 -4.43 27.28
C LEU A 89 -6.45 -3.82 28.00
N LYS A 90 -7.25 -2.97 27.34
CA LYS A 90 -8.35 -2.19 27.94
C LYS A 90 -9.63 -2.14 27.08
N LEU A 91 -9.88 -3.17 26.28
CA LEU A 91 -11.22 -3.35 25.69
C LEU A 91 -12.24 -3.55 26.80
N THR A 92 -13.43 -2.95 26.68
CA THR A 92 -14.55 -3.27 27.59
C THR A 92 -14.98 -4.72 27.39
N THR A 93 -15.62 -5.32 28.39
CA THR A 93 -16.14 -6.70 28.27
C THR A 93 -17.12 -6.83 27.09
N GLN A 94 -17.93 -5.81 26.78
CA GLN A 94 -18.77 -5.83 25.56
C GLN A 94 -17.94 -5.86 24.27
N GLN A 95 -16.87 -5.07 24.19
CA GLN A 95 -15.98 -5.06 23.02
C GLN A 95 -15.22 -6.37 22.86
N GLN A 96 -14.89 -7.06 23.96
CA GLN A 96 -14.27 -8.39 23.94
C GLN A 96 -15.24 -9.51 23.54
N MET A 97 -16.52 -9.37 23.87
CA MET A 97 -17.54 -10.40 23.60
C MET A 97 -18.24 -10.27 22.24
N ALA A 98 -17.97 -9.20 21.49
CA ALA A 98 -18.56 -9.03 20.17
C ALA A 98 -17.97 -10.08 19.20
N THR A 99 -18.84 -10.88 18.56
CA THR A 99 -18.47 -11.89 17.54
C THR A 99 -17.75 -11.27 16.35
N TYR A 100 -18.10 -10.02 16.08
CA TYR A 100 -17.33 -9.06 15.29
C TYR A 100 -17.08 -7.89 16.22
N SER A 101 -16.17 -8.07 17.17
CA SER A 101 -15.49 -6.90 17.67
C SER A 101 -14.84 -6.26 16.44
N ALA A 102 -14.94 -4.95 16.29
CA ALA A 102 -14.14 -4.22 15.34
C ALA A 102 -12.83 -3.73 16.00
N PRO A 103 -11.90 -4.58 16.49
CA PRO A 103 -10.60 -4.09 16.87
C PRO A 103 -9.70 -4.27 15.65
N GLY A 104 -9.52 -3.21 14.87
CA GLY A 104 -8.45 -3.17 13.89
C GLY A 104 -8.72 -3.73 12.52
N TYR A 105 -9.41 -2.93 11.72
CA TYR A 105 -9.17 -2.98 10.30
C TYR A 105 -7.79 -2.43 9.99
N ALA A 106 -6.93 -3.23 9.36
CA ALA A 106 -5.82 -2.67 8.61
C ALA A 106 -6.37 -2.20 7.27
N PHE A 107 -5.99 -1.01 6.82
CA PHE A 107 -6.54 -0.50 5.57
C PHE A 107 -5.62 0.46 4.86
N PHE A 108 -5.94 0.68 3.59
CA PHE A 108 -5.37 1.73 2.75
C PHE A 108 -6.41 2.83 2.54
N TRP A 109 -6.11 4.04 3.02
CA TRP A 109 -7.04 5.15 3.05
C TRP A 109 -6.68 6.23 2.02
N ASN A 110 -7.67 6.68 1.25
CA ASN A 110 -7.58 7.83 0.36
C ASN A 110 -7.93 9.11 1.12
N VAL A 111 -6.95 10.00 1.30
CA VAL A 111 -7.10 11.22 2.10
C VAL A 111 -8.03 12.22 1.42
N ASP A 112 -7.90 12.37 0.11
CA ASP A 112 -8.64 13.37 -0.67
C ASP A 112 -10.13 13.03 -0.72
N GLU A 113 -10.46 11.77 -0.96
CA GLU A 113 -11.84 11.28 -1.07
C GLU A 113 -12.42 10.84 0.28
N LYS A 114 -11.60 10.81 1.34
CA LYS A 114 -11.97 10.36 2.69
C LYS A 114 -12.66 8.98 2.66
N LYS A 115 -12.05 8.05 1.94
CA LYS A 115 -12.59 6.70 1.79
C LYS A 115 -11.52 5.64 1.97
N MET A 116 -11.96 4.46 2.36
CA MET A 116 -11.13 3.27 2.37
C MET A 116 -11.10 2.65 0.97
N GLU A 117 -9.92 2.49 0.40
CA GLU A 117 -9.74 1.85 -0.91
C GLU A 117 -9.57 0.35 -0.78
N ILE A 118 -8.82 -0.08 0.24
CA ILE A 118 -8.55 -1.50 0.51
C ILE A 118 -8.74 -1.73 2.00
N LEU A 119 -9.64 -2.66 2.31
CA LEU A 119 -9.92 -3.10 3.65
C LEU A 119 -9.30 -4.48 3.87
N ALA A 120 -8.40 -4.59 4.83
CA ALA A 120 -7.99 -5.86 5.41
C ALA A 120 -8.66 -6.04 6.77
N SER A 121 -9.15 -7.25 7.00
CA SER A 121 -9.74 -7.64 8.28
C SER A 121 -8.65 -8.07 9.24
N LEU A 122 -8.75 -7.72 10.53
CA LEU A 122 -8.17 -8.55 11.56
C LEU A 122 -9.05 -8.78 12.78
N GLN A 123 -9.20 -10.06 13.11
CA GLN A 123 -9.88 -10.55 14.30
C GLN A 123 -9.05 -10.29 15.57
N ASP A 124 -9.80 -10.00 16.63
CA ASP A 124 -9.58 -10.14 18.07
C ASP A 124 -8.13 -10.31 18.61
N PRO A 125 -7.71 -9.51 19.62
CA PRO A 125 -6.44 -9.68 20.32
C PRO A 125 -6.16 -11.08 20.89
N PHE A 126 -7.17 -11.92 21.15
CA PHE A 126 -6.99 -13.31 21.60
C PHE A 126 -6.62 -14.29 20.48
N TYR A 127 -6.91 -13.95 19.21
CA TYR A 127 -6.68 -14.84 18.07
C TYR A 127 -5.60 -14.35 17.09
N ALA A 128 -5.09 -13.13 17.26
CA ALA A 128 -3.85 -12.58 16.65
C ALA A 128 -3.51 -13.14 15.25
N GLN A 129 -4.48 -13.10 14.33
CA GLN A 129 -4.25 -13.52 12.95
C GLN A 129 -3.51 -12.42 12.18
N HIS A 130 -3.14 -12.68 10.93
CA HIS A 130 -2.51 -11.68 10.05
C HIS A 130 -3.55 -10.90 9.23
N SER A 131 -3.45 -9.57 9.19
CA SER A 131 -4.28 -8.68 8.36
C SER A 131 -3.64 -8.64 7.02
N ILE A 132 -4.27 -9.20 6.00
CA ILE A 132 -3.72 -9.21 4.66
C ILE A 132 -4.42 -8.12 3.85
N ILE A 133 -3.68 -7.08 3.49
CA ILE A 133 -4.07 -6.09 2.49
C ILE A 133 -3.64 -6.69 1.15
N ASP A 134 -4.59 -6.91 0.24
CA ASP A 134 -4.27 -7.32 -1.12
C ASP A 134 -5.27 -6.69 -2.10
N GLY A 135 -4.79 -5.80 -2.98
CA GLY A 135 -5.66 -5.08 -3.89
C GLY A 135 -4.93 -4.39 -5.03
N VAL A 136 -5.69 -4.03 -6.06
CA VAL A 136 -5.21 -3.18 -7.15
C VAL A 136 -5.95 -1.85 -7.05
N LEU A 137 -5.19 -0.76 -7.03
CA LEU A 137 -5.70 0.59 -6.94
C LEU A 137 -5.36 1.36 -8.22
N THR A 138 -6.36 2.03 -8.80
CA THR A 138 -6.15 2.99 -9.88
C THR A 138 -6.23 4.40 -9.31
N VAL A 139 -5.15 5.16 -9.48
CA VAL A 139 -4.97 6.53 -9.00
C VAL A 139 -5.11 7.48 -10.19
N PRO A 140 -6.22 8.23 -10.33
CA PRO A 140 -6.47 9.04 -11.53
C PRO A 140 -5.73 10.38 -11.53
N LYS A 141 -5.33 10.87 -10.36
CA LYS A 141 -4.60 12.12 -10.13
C LYS A 141 -3.63 11.92 -8.98
N THR A 142 -2.63 12.79 -8.82
CA THR A 142 -1.76 12.74 -7.64
C THR A 142 -2.60 12.82 -6.36
N THR A 143 -2.48 11.81 -5.49
CA THR A 143 -3.35 11.66 -4.31
C THR A 143 -2.53 11.23 -3.10
N ASN A 144 -2.94 11.72 -1.93
CA ASN A 144 -2.36 11.31 -0.65
C ASN A 144 -3.12 10.12 -0.06
N TYR A 145 -2.37 9.17 0.49
CA TYR A 145 -2.90 8.02 1.18
C TYR A 145 -2.16 7.79 2.49
N PHE A 146 -2.70 6.92 3.34
CA PHE A 146 -1.96 6.32 4.45
C PHE A 146 -2.44 4.90 4.72
N PHE A 147 -1.59 4.12 5.38
CA PHE A 147 -1.98 2.85 5.99
C PHE A 147 -2.51 3.10 7.40
N GLY A 148 -3.62 2.47 7.76
CA GLY A 148 -4.32 2.74 9.01
C GLY A 148 -4.74 1.50 9.79
N HIS A 149 -4.65 1.62 11.11
CA HIS A 149 -5.44 1.02 12.19
C HIS A 149 -6.83 1.63 12.38
N GLN A 150 -7.91 0.88 12.60
CA GLN A 150 -9.08 1.39 13.33
C GLN A 150 -9.18 0.74 14.71
N ASN A 151 -9.60 1.47 15.73
CA ASN A 151 -10.05 0.87 16.99
C ASN A 151 -11.45 1.37 17.35
N GLY A 152 -12.42 0.48 17.53
CA GLY A 152 -13.80 0.82 17.90
C GLY A 152 -14.80 0.74 16.74
N ASP A 153 -16.00 1.28 16.94
CA ASP A 153 -17.20 0.81 16.24
C ASP A 153 -17.29 1.15 14.74
N LYS A 154 -16.67 2.24 14.23
CA LYS A 154 -16.74 2.63 12.80
C LYS A 154 -15.53 3.42 12.28
N VAL A 155 -15.22 3.25 10.98
CA VAL A 155 -14.11 3.94 10.28
C VAL A 155 -14.48 5.42 10.02
N ASP A 156 -15.75 5.68 9.79
CA ASP A 156 -16.32 6.93 9.29
C ASP A 156 -17.04 7.76 10.36
N GLY A 157 -17.26 7.21 11.56
CA GLY A 157 -18.06 7.83 12.63
C GLY A 157 -19.33 7.05 12.92
#